data_AF-A0A926XHF8-F1
#
_entry.id   AF-A0A926XHF8-F1
#
_cell.length_a   1.000
_cell.length_b   1.000
_cell.length_c   1.000
_cell.angle_alpha   90.00
_cell.angle_beta   90.00
_cell.angle_gamma   90.00
#
_symmetry.space_group_name_H-M   'P 1'
#
loop_
_entity.id
_entity.type
_entity.pdbx_description
1 polymer ?
#
loop_
_entity_poly.entity_id
_entity_poly.type
_entity_poly.pdbx_seq_one_letter_code
_entity_poly.pdbx_strand_id
1 'polypeptide(L)'
;MLDIEAIKKIPDPDFCTIEKLWLRYSNGHFGYSVQKSIWQSVGGKLHAGDKTWQSFGDRLGWFEQGWCEYDELTFSLDAPAGHLPWMRSLNFS
;
A
#
# COMPACT_ATOMS: atom_id res chain seq x y z
N MET A 1 -6.84 10.34 8.48
CA MET A 1 -5.69 10.01 7.63
C MET A 1 -4.44 10.59 8.28
N LEU A 2 -3.37 9.82 8.41
CA LEU A 2 -2.08 10.37 8.85
C LEU A 2 -1.55 11.25 7.73
N ASP A 3 -1.37 12.54 8.02
CA ASP A 3 -0.66 13.49 7.17
C ASP A 3 0.73 12.92 6.82
N ILE A 4 1.28 13.24 5.64
CA ILE A 4 2.68 12.91 5.31
C ILE A 4 3.61 13.45 6.41
N GLU A 5 3.30 14.60 6.97
CA GLU A 5 4.03 15.16 8.11
C GLU A 5 3.84 14.36 9.41
N ALA A 6 2.72 13.65 9.57
CA ALA A 6 2.53 12.71 10.67
C ALA A 6 3.32 11.41 10.43
N ILE A 7 3.38 10.92 9.19
CA ILE A 7 4.19 9.74 8.81
C ILE A 7 5.68 10.00 9.05
N LYS A 8 6.18 11.18 8.67
CA LYS A 8 7.57 11.59 8.95
C LYS A 8 7.90 11.69 10.44
N LYS A 9 6.89 11.85 11.29
CA LYS A 9 7.06 11.91 12.75
C LYS A 9 6.97 10.55 13.42
N ILE A 10 6.58 9.49 12.70
CA ILE A 10 6.64 8.12 13.22
C ILE A 10 8.13 7.79 13.37
N PRO A 11 8.60 7.47 14.59
CA PRO A 11 9.98 7.05 14.78
C PRO A 11 10.31 5.84 13.92
N ASP A 12 11.50 5.81 13.34
CA ASP A 12 11.96 4.67 12.52
C ASP A 12 11.77 3.30 13.21
N PRO A 13 11.98 3.14 14.54
CA PRO A 13 11.72 1.88 15.23
C PRO A 13 10.25 1.44 15.17
N ASP A 14 9.30 2.37 15.24
CA ASP A 14 7.87 2.07 15.23
C ASP A 14 7.43 1.67 13.82
N PHE A 15 7.89 2.39 12.79
CA PHE A 15 7.68 2.01 11.41
C PHE A 15 8.26 0.62 11.10
N CYS A 16 9.51 0.37 11.53
CA CYS A 16 10.13 -0.94 11.42
C CYS A 16 9.35 -2.04 12.14
N THR A 17 8.75 -1.72 13.30
CA THR A 17 7.95 -2.68 14.06
C THR A 17 6.66 -3.03 13.33
N ILE A 18 5.93 -2.03 12.83
CA ILE A 18 4.71 -2.24 12.03
C ILE A 18 5.02 -3.09 10.80
N GLU A 19 6.09 -2.78 10.08
CA GLU A 19 6.51 -3.55 8.91
C GLU A 19 6.85 -5.00 9.26
N LYS A 20 7.62 -5.23 10.32
CA LYS A 20 7.95 -6.59 10.79
C LYS A 20 6.71 -7.38 11.19
N LEU A 21 5.71 -6.73 11.79
CA LEU A 21 4.47 -7.38 12.18
C LEU A 21 3.67 -7.81 10.93
N TRP A 22 3.52 -6.93 9.95
CA TRP A 22 2.88 -7.27 8.68
C TRP A 22 3.55 -8.46 8.01
N LEU A 23 4.87 -8.40 7.80
CA LEU A 23 5.61 -9.48 7.17
C LEU A 23 5.50 -10.79 7.96
N ARG A 24 5.68 -10.75 9.28
CA ARG A 24 5.70 -11.97 10.11
C ARG A 24 4.35 -12.67 10.12
N TYR A 25 3.25 -11.94 10.33
CA TYR A 25 1.93 -12.53 10.50
C TYR A 25 1.17 -12.74 9.18
N SER A 26 1.71 -12.24 8.07
CA SER A 26 1.21 -12.54 6.72
C SER A 26 2.10 -13.49 5.93
N ASN A 27 3.15 -14.05 6.54
CA ASN A 27 4.15 -14.87 5.85
C ASN A 27 4.80 -14.15 4.64
N GLY A 28 5.10 -12.86 4.80
CA GLY A 28 5.70 -12.01 3.78
C GLY A 28 4.73 -11.53 2.71
N HIS A 29 3.42 -11.77 2.85
CA HIS A 29 2.41 -11.42 1.86
C HIS A 29 1.99 -9.94 1.91
N PHE A 30 2.04 -9.33 3.09
CA PHE A 30 1.66 -7.93 3.35
C PHE A 30 2.82 -7.13 3.93
N GLY A 31 2.79 -5.81 3.72
CA GLY A 31 3.80 -4.88 4.21
C GLY A 31 4.18 -3.80 3.18
N TYR A 32 4.78 -2.73 3.69
CA TYR A 32 5.27 -1.61 2.88
C TYR A 32 6.43 -2.02 1.97
N SER A 33 7.28 -2.97 2.37
CA SER A 33 8.34 -3.49 1.49
C SER A 33 7.78 -4.27 0.31
N VAL A 34 6.69 -5.03 0.52
CA VAL A 34 5.95 -5.73 -0.54
C VAL A 34 5.35 -4.73 -1.51
N GLN A 35 4.63 -3.73 -0.99
CA GLN A 35 4.07 -2.62 -1.78
C GLN A 35 5.16 -1.88 -2.56
N LYS A 36 6.31 -1.59 -1.94
CA LYS A 36 7.44 -0.95 -2.62
C LYS A 36 7.97 -1.79 -3.79
N SER A 37 8.07 -3.10 -3.62
CA SER A 37 8.50 -4.01 -4.70
C SER A 37 7.51 -3.99 -5.88
N ILE A 38 6.20 -4.00 -5.58
CA ILE A 38 5.15 -3.90 -6.60
C ILE A 38 5.17 -2.53 -7.28
N TRP A 39 5.33 -1.44 -6.53
CA TRP A 39 5.48 -0.09 -7.07
C TRP A 39 6.63 0.00 -8.07
N GLN A 40 7.79 -0.57 -7.72
CA GLN A 40 8.95 -0.62 -8.61
C GLN A 40 8.69 -1.47 -9.85
N SER A 41 7.99 -2.61 -9.72
CA SER A 41 7.73 -3.52 -10.84
C SER A 41 6.78 -2.92 -11.89
N VAL A 42 5.87 -2.03 -11.48
CA VAL A 42 5.00 -1.28 -12.40
C VAL A 42 5.63 0.01 -12.94
N GLY A 43 6.91 0.26 -12.65
CA GLY A 43 7.65 1.44 -13.13
C GLY A 43 7.41 2.71 -12.32
N GLY A 44 6.97 2.57 -11.07
CA GLY A 44 6.68 3.65 -10.14
C GLY A 44 7.86 4.60 -9.87
N LYS A 45 7.56 5.91 -9.86
CA LYS A 45 8.51 7.01 -9.62
C LYS A 45 7.82 8.14 -8.85
N LEU A 46 8.57 9.09 -8.29
CA LEU A 46 8.01 10.20 -7.49
C LEU A 46 6.90 10.99 -8.21
N HIS A 47 6.97 11.11 -9.53
CA HIS A 47 5.99 11.80 -10.37
C HIS A 47 5.33 10.85 -11.38
N ALA A 48 5.01 9.63 -10.94
CA ALA A 48 4.27 8.69 -11.77
C ALA A 48 2.89 9.27 -12.13
N GLY A 49 2.50 9.12 -13.39
CA GLY A 49 1.16 9.50 -13.85
C GLY A 49 0.11 8.47 -13.44
N ASP A 50 -1.15 8.82 -13.67
CA ASP A 50 -2.32 8.05 -13.21
C ASP A 50 -2.29 6.59 -13.64
N LYS A 51 -1.83 6.27 -14.85
CA LYS A 51 -1.74 4.88 -15.34
C LYS A 51 -0.81 4.01 -14.50
N THR A 52 0.28 4.56 -13.98
CA THR A 52 1.21 3.83 -13.12
C THR A 52 0.59 3.60 -11.74
N TRP A 53 -0.14 4.60 -11.21
CA TRP A 53 -0.90 4.44 -9.98
C TRP A 53 -2.04 3.43 -10.12
N GLN A 54 -2.79 3.46 -11.22
CA GLN A 54 -3.83 2.47 -11.51
C GLN A 54 -3.24 1.07 -11.64
N SER A 55 -2.11 0.91 -12.33
CA SER A 55 -1.41 -0.39 -12.41
C SER A 55 -0.94 -0.88 -11.05
N PHE A 56 -0.49 0.04 -10.18
CA PHE A 56 -0.13 -0.28 -8.80
C PHE A 56 -1.36 -0.73 -8.01
N GLY A 57 -2.45 0.04 -8.06
CA GLY A 57 -3.71 -0.29 -7.41
C GLY A 57 -4.26 -1.63 -7.89
N ASP A 58 -4.24 -1.92 -9.19
CA ASP A 58 -4.68 -3.19 -9.77
C ASP A 58 -3.91 -4.38 -9.15
N ARG A 59 -2.58 -4.27 -9.05
CA ARG A 59 -1.75 -5.31 -8.42
C ARG A 59 -2.04 -5.53 -6.94
N LEU A 60 -2.42 -4.47 -6.23
CA LEU A 60 -2.77 -4.53 -4.81
C LEU A 60 -4.24 -4.90 -4.59
N GLY A 61 -5.06 -5.00 -5.63
CA GLY A 61 -6.52 -5.15 -5.51
C GLY A 61 -7.21 -3.89 -4.98
N TRP A 62 -6.63 -2.71 -5.21
CA TRP A 62 -7.20 -1.41 -4.84
C TRP A 62 -7.82 -0.66 -6.02
N PHE A 63 -7.64 -1.14 -7.26
CA PHE A 63 -8.17 -0.50 -8.44
C PHE A 63 -8.72 -1.52 -9.42
N GLU A 64 -10.05 -1.52 -9.64
CA GLU A 64 -10.71 -2.34 -10.66
C GLU A 64 -11.63 -1.48 -11.54
N GLN A 65 -12.74 -0.99 -10.99
CA GLN A 65 -13.65 -0.03 -11.65
C GLN A 65 -13.55 1.38 -11.05
N GLY A 66 -12.53 1.60 -10.22
CA GLY A 66 -12.36 2.75 -9.35
C GLY A 66 -11.43 2.37 -8.21
N TRP A 67 -10.99 3.36 -7.43
CA TRP A 67 -10.24 3.12 -6.22
C TRP A 67 -11.15 2.54 -5.15
N CYS A 68 -10.75 1.43 -4.53
CA CYS A 68 -11.54 0.82 -3.46
C CYS A 68 -11.57 1.72 -2.21
N GLU A 69 -12.71 1.75 -1.54
CA GLU A 69 -12.85 2.36 -0.22
C GLU A 69 -12.57 1.33 0.89
N TYR A 70 -12.49 1.80 2.14
CA TYR A 70 -12.05 0.98 3.28
C TYR A 70 -12.94 -0.25 3.52
N ASP A 71 -14.24 -0.10 3.33
CA ASP A 71 -15.26 -1.13 3.50
C ASP A 71 -15.27 -2.16 2.37
N GLU A 72 -14.55 -1.90 1.28
CA GLU A 72 -14.36 -2.83 0.15
C GLU A 72 -13.07 -3.67 0.29
N LEU A 73 -12.27 -3.43 1.33
CA LEU A 73 -11.02 -4.15 1.56
C LEU A 73 -11.24 -5.59 2.03
N THR A 74 -10.37 -6.49 1.57
CA THR A 74 -10.33 -7.88 2.03
C THR A 74 -9.31 -8.04 3.15
N PHE A 75 -9.79 -8.20 4.38
CA PHE A 75 -8.96 -8.41 5.57
C PHE A 75 -8.63 -9.90 5.82
N SER A 76 -8.21 -10.61 4.77
CA SER A 76 -7.75 -12.00 4.84
C SER A 76 -6.49 -12.21 3.99
N LEU A 77 -5.81 -13.34 4.18
CA LEU A 77 -4.65 -13.73 3.36
C LEU A 77 -5.02 -14.10 1.92
N ASP A 78 -6.31 -14.19 1.59
CA ASP A 78 -6.78 -14.42 0.22
C ASP A 78 -6.68 -13.15 -0.65
N ALA A 79 -6.48 -12.00 -0.02
CA ALA A 79 -6.26 -10.75 -0.74
C ALA A 79 -4.94 -10.76 -1.54
N PRO A 80 -4.77 -9.92 -2.57
CA PRO A 80 -3.52 -9.83 -3.32
C PRO A 80 -2.31 -9.46 -2.46
N ALA A 81 -1.10 -9.83 -2.90
CA ALA A 81 0.12 -9.45 -2.20
C ALA A 81 0.23 -7.92 -2.08
N GLY A 82 0.59 -7.44 -0.89
CA GLY A 82 0.66 -6.02 -0.58
C GLY A 82 -0.70 -5.31 -0.39
N HIS A 83 -1.84 -6.01 -0.49
CA HIS A 83 -3.18 -5.42 -0.30
C HIS A 83 -3.30 -4.66 1.03
N LEU A 84 -2.61 -5.15 2.06
CA LEU A 84 -2.48 -4.48 3.35
C LEU A 84 -1.02 -4.13 3.65
N PRO A 85 -0.75 -3.06 4.43
CA PRO A 85 -1.73 -2.09 4.95
C PRO A 85 -2.28 -1.16 3.86
N TRP A 86 -3.60 -0.89 3.87
CA TRP A 86 -4.21 0.05 2.93
C TRP A 86 -3.82 1.50 3.26
N MET A 87 -3.41 2.25 2.25
CA MET A 87 -3.20 3.68 2.32
C MET A 87 -4.22 4.37 1.41
N ARG A 88 -5.10 5.18 2.00
CA ARG A 88 -6.01 6.02 1.23
C ARG A 88 -5.18 6.94 0.34
N SER A 89 -5.36 6.82 -0.97
CA SER A 89 -4.77 7.74 -1.95
C SER A 89 -5.17 9.17 -1.60
N LEU A 90 -4.21 10.09 -1.57
CA LEU A 90 -4.53 11.51 -1.55
C LEU A 90 -5.28 11.81 -2.83
N ASN A 91 -6.46 12.44 -2.70
CA ASN A 91 -7.25 12.93 -3.82
C ASN A 91 -6.33 13.67 -4.79
N PHE A 92 -6.04 13.06 -5.95
CA PHE A 92 -5.55 13.80 -7.10
C PHE A 92 -6.78 14.51 -7.68
N SER A 93 -7.11 15.66 -7.09
CA SER A 93 -8.00 16.67 -7.67
C SER A 93 -7.19 17.64 -8.52
#